data_AF-A0A8S3SD20-F1
#
_entry.id   AF-A0A8S3SD20-F1
#
_cell.length_a   1.000
_cell.length_b   1.000
_cell.length_c   1.000
_cell.angle_alpha   90.00
_cell.angle_beta   90.00
_cell.angle_gamma   90.00
#
_symmetry.space_group_name_H-M   'P 1'
#
loop_
_entity.id
_entity.type
_entity.pdbx_description
1 polymer ?
#
loop_
_entity_poly.entity_id
_entity_poly.type
_entity_poly.pdbx_seq_one_letter_code
_entity_poly.pdbx_strand_id
1 'polypeptide(L)'
;MVANSVANINEKRQMPVLIVNTTNRTYKFRRGIAIGRASPVLEENVVSLESTQEHSEIENVFETDLNVPDVHRGRVLQLLNNNRDVFAFKDTELGQTDTVKMRIDTGDNPPVKLKPYRTPLHKREIVNKAITDMLEANIIRRSNSNYSSPVVF
;
A
#
# COMPACT_ATOMS: atom_id res chain seq x y z
N MET A 1 -14.71 20.87 -12.10
CA MET A 1 -14.95 21.18 -10.68
C MET A 1 -13.88 22.14 -10.21
N VAL A 2 -14.25 23.22 -9.50
CA VAL A 2 -13.25 24.08 -8.83
C VAL A 2 -12.97 23.42 -7.49
N ALA A 3 -11.69 23.14 -7.19
CA ALA A 3 -11.32 22.55 -5.91
C ALA A 3 -11.51 23.58 -4.80
N ASN A 4 -12.09 23.16 -3.67
CA ASN A 4 -12.11 23.98 -2.46
C ASN A 4 -10.65 24.20 -2.04
N SER A 5 -10.20 25.44 -2.10
CA SER A 5 -8.83 25.84 -1.77
C SER A 5 -8.85 27.09 -0.90
N VAL A 6 -7.96 27.12 0.09
CA VAL A 6 -7.72 28.28 0.94
C VAL A 6 -6.40 28.88 0.49
N ALA A 7 -6.39 30.17 0.18
CA ALA A 7 -5.20 30.87 -0.30
C ALA A 7 -5.17 32.29 0.25
N ASN A 8 -3.96 32.77 0.55
CA ASN A 8 -3.75 34.17 0.92
C ASN A 8 -3.95 35.07 -0.30
N ILE A 9 -4.66 36.18 -0.10
CA ILE A 9 -4.92 37.16 -1.15
C ILE A 9 -3.75 38.14 -1.20
N ASN A 10 -3.11 38.27 -2.36
CA ASN A 10 -2.02 39.23 -2.56
C ASN A 10 -2.55 40.68 -2.61
N GLU A 11 -1.68 41.69 -2.48
CA GLU A 11 -2.02 43.13 -2.50
C GLU A 11 -2.87 43.55 -3.72
N LYS A 12 -2.75 42.83 -4.85
CA LYS A 12 -3.52 43.05 -6.09
C LYS A 12 -4.89 42.34 -6.12
N ARG A 13 -5.36 41.78 -5.00
CA ARG A 13 -6.59 40.98 -4.87
C ARG A 13 -6.68 39.79 -5.83
N GLN A 14 -5.56 39.10 -6.03
CA GLN A 14 -5.44 37.92 -6.88
C GLN A 14 -5.11 36.70 -6.03
N MET A 15 -5.70 35.55 -6.34
CA MET A 15 -5.36 34.26 -5.72
C MET A 15 -5.21 33.17 -6.80
N PRO A 16 -4.26 32.24 -6.65
CA PRO A 16 -4.20 31.04 -7.47
C PRO A 16 -5.35 30.10 -7.10
N VAL A 17 -6.04 29.56 -8.11
CA VAL A 17 -7.14 28.58 -7.91
C VAL A 17 -6.87 27.37 -8.79
N LEU A 18 -7.03 26.17 -8.22
CA LEU A 18 -6.86 24.93 -8.96
C LEU A 18 -8.20 24.53 -9.63
N ILE A 19 -8.16 24.41 -10.96
CA ILE A 19 -9.31 24.02 -11.78
C ILE A 19 -9.07 22.62 -12.32
N VAL A 20 -9.96 21.68 -12.03
CA VAL A 20 -9.91 20.32 -12.57
C VAL A 20 -11.07 20.11 -13.51
N ASN A 21 -10.79 19.72 -14.75
CA ASN A 21 -11.82 19.23 -15.67
C ASN A 21 -12.04 17.74 -15.42
N THR A 22 -13.14 17.40 -14.75
CA THR A 22 -13.52 16.01 -14.46
C THR A 22 -14.38 15.39 -15.56
N THR A 23 -14.47 16.04 -16.73
CA THR A 23 -15.29 15.59 -17.86
C THR A 23 -14.46 15.52 -19.15
N ASN A 24 -14.88 14.67 -20.10
CA ASN A 24 -14.24 14.55 -21.41
C ASN A 24 -14.69 15.63 -22.42
N ARG A 25 -15.17 16.79 -21.95
CA ARG A 25 -15.61 17.90 -22.81
C ARG A 25 -14.64 19.07 -22.70
N THR A 26 -14.39 19.75 -23.83
CA THR A 26 -13.55 20.95 -23.89
C THR A 26 -14.33 22.18 -23.44
N TYR A 27 -13.81 22.90 -22.44
CA TYR A 27 -14.38 24.18 -21.98
C TYR A 27 -13.47 25.35 -22.39
N LYS A 28 -14.05 26.42 -22.93
CA LYS A 28 -13.35 27.66 -23.27
C LYS A 28 -13.75 28.76 -22.29
N PHE A 29 -12.79 29.28 -21.54
CA PHE A 29 -13.00 30.41 -20.64
C PHE A 29 -12.67 31.73 -21.36
N ARG A 30 -13.57 32.70 -21.25
CA ARG A 30 -13.35 34.08 -21.70
C ARG A 30 -13.06 34.96 -20.49
N ARG A 31 -12.31 36.04 -20.71
CA ARG A 31 -12.05 37.05 -19.67
C ARG A 31 -13.39 37.56 -19.11
N GLY A 32 -13.52 37.57 -17.78
CA GLY A 32 -14.71 38.05 -17.07
C GLY A 32 -15.76 36.98 -16.72
N ILE A 33 -15.54 35.70 -17.09
CA ILE A 33 -16.42 34.61 -16.64
C ILE A 33 -16.18 34.33 -15.15
N ALA A 34 -17.26 34.36 -14.36
CA ALA A 34 -17.23 33.96 -12.96
C ALA A 34 -17.15 32.42 -12.86
N ILE A 35 -16.06 31.91 -12.30
CA ILE A 35 -15.77 30.47 -12.17
C ILE A 35 -16.14 29.89 -10.80
N GLY A 36 -16.43 30.74 -9.82
CA GLY A 36 -16.77 30.33 -8.47
C GLY A 36 -17.08 31.51 -7.55
N ARG A 37 -17.44 31.21 -6.31
CA ARG A 37 -17.61 32.19 -5.23
C ARG A 37 -16.48 31.99 -4.21
N ALA A 38 -15.97 33.08 -3.67
CA ALA A 38 -15.00 33.08 -2.58
C ALA A 38 -15.62 33.76 -1.36
N SER A 39 -15.30 33.26 -0.16
CA SER A 39 -15.69 33.84 1.12
C SER A 39 -14.45 33.99 2.00
N PRO A 40 -14.31 35.08 2.77
CA PRO A 40 -13.25 35.19 3.76
C PRO A 40 -13.43 34.11 4.82
N VAL A 41 -12.33 33.52 5.26
CA VAL A 41 -12.30 32.50 6.32
C VAL A 41 -11.47 33.06 7.47
N LEU A 42 -11.95 32.91 8.71
CA LEU A 42 -11.21 33.25 9.92
C LEU A 42 -10.12 32.19 10.15
N GLU A 43 -8.91 32.62 10.52
CA GLU A 43 -7.72 31.75 10.70
C GLU A 43 -7.97 30.58 11.67
N GLU A 44 -8.88 30.75 12.62
CA GLU A 44 -9.29 29.75 13.62
C GLU A 44 -9.88 28.46 13.00
N ASN A 45 -10.35 28.51 11.75
CA ASN A 45 -10.95 27.38 11.04
C ASN A 45 -10.02 26.75 9.99
N VAL A 46 -8.76 27.22 9.90
CA VAL A 46 -7.80 26.72 8.92
C VAL A 46 -6.83 25.75 9.61
N VAL A 47 -7.09 24.46 9.46
CA VAL A 47 -6.09 23.43 9.86
C VAL A 47 -5.02 23.40 8.77
N SER A 48 -3.83 23.90 9.07
CA SER A 48 -2.66 23.69 8.23
C SER A 48 -2.19 22.23 8.37
N LEU A 49 -2.39 21.44 7.31
CA LEU A 49 -1.67 20.18 7.15
C LEU A 49 -0.25 20.50 6.68
N GLU A 50 0.60 20.89 7.63
CA GLU A 50 2.02 21.09 7.36
C GLU A 50 2.68 19.72 7.18
N SER A 51 3.03 19.43 5.92
CA SER A 51 3.86 18.30 5.48
C SER A 51 3.35 16.92 5.89
N THR A 52 2.94 16.13 4.89
CA THR A 52 3.08 14.68 4.94
C THR A 52 4.57 14.38 5.10
N GLN A 53 5.07 14.34 6.33
CA GLN A 53 6.11 13.37 6.64
C GLN A 53 5.47 12.03 6.28
N GLU A 54 6.18 11.21 5.51
CA GLU A 54 5.88 9.79 5.42
C GLU A 54 6.11 9.16 6.81
N HIS A 55 5.33 9.58 7.80
CA HIS A 55 4.96 8.69 8.87
C HIS A 55 4.09 7.65 8.19
N SER A 56 4.72 6.56 7.76
CA SER A 56 4.05 5.27 7.80
C SER A 56 3.34 5.26 9.14
N GLU A 57 2.01 5.35 9.13
CA GLU A 57 1.19 4.94 10.25
C GLU A 57 1.61 3.49 10.50
N ILE A 58 2.62 3.30 11.34
CA ILE A 58 2.86 2.00 11.95
C ILE A 58 1.65 1.90 12.85
N GLU A 59 0.58 1.27 12.35
CA GLU A 59 -0.42 0.66 13.22
C GLU A 59 0.40 -0.01 14.33
N ASN A 60 0.24 0.43 15.58
CA ASN A 60 0.91 -0.19 16.71
C ASN A 60 0.35 -1.60 16.88
N VAL A 61 0.78 -2.53 16.00
CA VAL A 61 0.24 -3.90 15.91
C VAL A 61 0.45 -4.64 17.23
N PHE A 62 1.44 -4.22 18.02
CA PHE A 62 1.77 -4.83 19.29
C PHE A 62 0.85 -4.40 20.46
N GLU A 63 0.01 -3.37 20.34
CA GLU A 63 -0.78 -2.88 21.48
C GLU A 63 -1.97 -3.77 21.85
N THR A 64 -2.50 -4.55 20.90
CA THR A 64 -3.80 -5.22 21.05
C THR A 64 -3.76 -6.53 21.84
N ASP A 65 -2.64 -7.25 21.86
CA ASP A 65 -2.57 -8.64 22.41
C ASP A 65 -1.47 -8.88 23.47
N LEU A 66 -0.92 -7.83 24.08
CA LEU A 66 0.16 -8.00 25.06
C LEU A 66 -0.36 -8.50 26.43
N ASN A 67 -0.21 -9.80 26.70
CA ASN A 67 -0.48 -10.40 28.02
C ASN A 67 0.72 -10.20 28.98
N VAL A 68 0.90 -8.97 29.46
CA VAL A 68 2.00 -8.57 30.34
C VAL A 68 1.43 -7.71 31.48
N PRO A 69 1.92 -7.84 32.73
CA PRO A 69 1.53 -6.95 33.82
C PRO A 69 1.74 -5.46 33.46
N ASP A 70 0.81 -4.59 33.90
CA ASP A 70 0.80 -3.16 33.54
C ASP A 70 2.12 -2.45 33.84
N VAL A 71 2.80 -2.87 34.91
CA VAL A 71 4.11 -2.35 35.34
C VAL A 71 5.19 -2.51 34.27
N HIS A 72 5.11 -3.55 33.44
CA HIS A 72 6.10 -3.85 32.40
C HIS A 72 5.63 -3.49 31.00
N ARG A 73 4.33 -3.22 30.81
CA ARG A 73 3.72 -2.99 29.50
C ARG A 73 4.42 -1.90 28.69
N GLY A 74 4.71 -0.76 29.31
CA GLY A 74 5.39 0.35 28.63
C GLY A 74 6.81 -0.02 28.14
N ARG A 75 7.56 -0.76 28.97
CA ARG A 75 8.93 -1.20 28.61
C ARG A 75 8.92 -2.22 27.48
N VAL A 76 7.96 -3.14 27.48
CA VAL A 76 7.82 -4.15 26.42
C VAL A 76 7.41 -3.51 25.11
N LEU A 77 6.42 -2.60 25.12
CA LEU A 77 6.02 -1.87 23.91
C LEU A 77 7.18 -1.08 23.30
N GLN A 78 7.97 -0.40 24.14
CA GLN A 78 9.16 0.31 23.66
C GLN A 78 10.17 -0.64 23.00
N LEU A 79 10.39 -1.83 23.57
CA LEU A 79 11.31 -2.82 23.00
C LEU A 79 10.79 -3.38 21.66
N LEU A 80 9.49 -3.67 21.58
CA LEU A 80 8.87 -4.18 20.34
C LEU A 80 8.93 -3.14 19.23
N ASN A 81 8.63 -1.88 19.54
CA ASN A 81 8.71 -0.78 18.58
C ASN A 81 10.15 -0.52 18.11
N ASN A 82 11.13 -0.60 19.03
CA ASN A 82 12.54 -0.46 18.68
C ASN A 82 13.07 -1.58 17.76
N ASN A 83 12.43 -2.75 17.75
CA ASN A 83 12.80 -3.90 16.92
C ASN A 83 11.70 -4.25 15.91
N ARG A 84 10.92 -3.26 15.46
CA ARG A 84 9.76 -3.49 14.57
C ARG A 84 10.15 -4.17 13.25
N ASP A 85 11.36 -3.88 12.77
CA ASP A 85 11.96 -4.42 11.55
C ASP A 85 12.27 -5.93 11.64
N VAL A 86 12.40 -6.47 12.86
CA VAL A 86 12.65 -7.90 13.10
C VAL A 86 11.37 -8.74 12.91
N PHE A 87 10.20 -8.14 13.05
CA PHE A 87 8.91 -8.84 12.96
C PHE A 87 8.25 -8.55 11.61
N ALA A 88 7.81 -9.60 10.92
CA ALA A 88 6.98 -9.48 9.72
C ALA A 88 5.52 -9.80 10.08
N PHE A 89 4.62 -8.84 9.90
CA PHE A 89 3.17 -9.05 10.09
C PHE A 89 2.44 -9.34 8.77
N LYS A 90 3.06 -8.97 7.65
CA LYS A 90 2.58 -9.24 6.31
C LYS A 90 3.67 -9.96 5.53
N ASP A 91 3.29 -10.81 4.60
CA ASP A 91 4.24 -11.53 3.74
C ASP A 91 5.16 -10.58 2.96
N THR A 92 4.69 -9.37 2.64
CA THR A 92 5.48 -8.32 1.97
C THR A 92 6.62 -7.76 2.83
N GLU A 93 6.57 -7.95 4.15
CA GLU A 93 7.62 -7.53 5.08
C GLU A 93 8.71 -8.60 5.25
N LEU A 94 8.50 -9.80 4.70
CA LEU A 94 9.50 -10.87 4.76
C LEU A 94 10.74 -10.48 3.95
N GLY A 95 11.88 -10.40 4.64
CA GLY A 95 13.18 -10.18 4.01
C GLY A 95 13.67 -11.40 3.22
N GLN A 96 14.65 -11.18 2.35
CA GLN A 96 15.37 -12.23 1.63
C GLN A 96 16.86 -12.15 1.96
N THR A 97 17.56 -13.28 1.92
CA THR A 97 19.02 -13.33 2.07
C THR A 97 19.65 -14.05 0.88
N ASP A 98 20.69 -13.44 0.32
CA ASP A 98 21.49 -14.03 -0.76
C ASP A 98 22.71 -14.81 -0.23
N THR A 99 22.87 -14.89 1.10
CA THR A 99 24.06 -15.49 1.74
C THR A 99 24.24 -16.97 1.39
N VAL A 100 23.14 -17.72 1.29
CA VAL A 100 23.16 -19.14 0.93
C VAL A 100 22.09 -19.39 -0.14
N LYS A 101 22.51 -19.98 -1.26
CA LYS A 101 21.60 -20.44 -2.32
C LYS A 101 21.51 -21.95 -2.25
N MET A 102 20.32 -22.47 -1.93
CA MET A 102 20.10 -23.91 -1.86
C MET A 102 20.10 -24.52 -3.27
N ARG A 103 20.97 -25.50 -3.52
CA ARG A 103 20.95 -26.33 -4.72
C ARG A 103 20.23 -27.64 -4.40
N ILE A 104 19.17 -27.94 -5.13
CA ILE A 104 18.49 -29.24 -5.07
C ILE A 104 19.14 -30.13 -6.14
N ASP A 105 19.76 -31.23 -5.71
CA ASP A 105 20.32 -32.22 -6.64
C ASP A 105 19.24 -33.25 -6.99
N THR A 106 18.85 -33.29 -8.28
CA THR A 106 17.87 -34.23 -8.80
C THR A 106 18.50 -35.51 -9.36
N GLY A 107 19.83 -35.62 -9.38
CA GLY A 107 20.55 -36.70 -10.04
C GLY A 107 20.16 -36.84 -11.52
N ASP A 108 20.06 -38.08 -12.01
CA ASP A 108 19.71 -38.40 -13.39
C ASP A 108 18.19 -38.47 -13.67
N ASN A 109 17.36 -38.01 -12.73
CA ASN A 109 15.90 -38.07 -12.89
C ASN A 109 15.41 -37.03 -13.91
N PRO A 110 14.59 -37.43 -14.91
CA PRO A 110 14.02 -36.50 -15.86
C PRO A 110 12.96 -35.59 -15.22
N PRO A 111 12.64 -34.43 -15.82
CA PRO A 111 11.62 -33.54 -15.29
C PRO A 111 10.23 -34.16 -15.22
N VAL A 112 9.55 -33.98 -14.09
CA VAL A 112 8.16 -34.43 -13.88
C VAL A 112 7.20 -33.31 -14.22
N LYS A 113 6.33 -33.54 -15.21
CA LYS A 113 5.32 -32.59 -15.68
C LYS A 113 3.92 -33.16 -15.55
N LEU A 114 3.17 -32.68 -14.57
CA LEU A 114 1.78 -33.05 -14.35
C LEU A 114 0.84 -31.91 -14.76
N LYS A 115 -0.34 -32.30 -15.29
CA LYS A 115 -1.39 -31.36 -15.70
C LYS A 115 -2.07 -30.76 -14.46
N PRO A 116 -2.30 -29.43 -14.41
CA PRO A 116 -3.06 -28.80 -13.34
C PRO A 116 -4.47 -29.37 -13.21
N TYR A 117 -4.94 -29.55 -11.98
CA TYR A 117 -6.34 -29.90 -11.72
C TYR A 117 -7.28 -28.73 -12.01
N ARG A 118 -8.55 -29.04 -12.28
CA ARG A 118 -9.58 -28.01 -12.47
C ARG A 118 -9.91 -27.36 -11.12
N THR A 119 -9.63 -26.06 -10.99
CA THR A 119 -10.05 -25.28 -9.82
C THR A 119 -11.57 -25.07 -9.81
N PRO A 120 -12.28 -25.47 -8.74
CA PRO A 120 -13.70 -25.18 -8.55
C PRO A 120 -13.98 -23.68 -8.58
N LEU A 121 -15.14 -23.27 -9.10
CA LEU A 121 -15.49 -21.86 -9.29
C LEU A 121 -15.36 -21.03 -8.00
N HIS A 122 -15.88 -21.54 -6.88
CA HIS A 122 -15.85 -20.85 -5.59
C HIS A 122 -14.45 -20.68 -4.99
N LYS A 123 -13.45 -21.45 -5.43
CA LYS A 123 -12.05 -21.34 -4.94
C LYS A 123 -11.16 -20.50 -5.86
N ARG A 124 -11.58 -20.22 -7.10
CA ARG A 124 -10.73 -19.50 -8.07
C ARG A 124 -10.27 -18.14 -7.56
N GLU A 125 -11.16 -17.40 -6.91
CA GLU A 125 -10.85 -16.08 -6.38
C GLU A 125 -9.80 -16.16 -5.26
N ILE A 126 -9.98 -17.09 -4.32
CA ILE A 126 -9.04 -17.33 -3.21
C ILE A 126 -7.65 -17.68 -3.75
N VAL A 127 -7.59 -18.57 -4.75
CA VAL A 127 -6.34 -19.02 -5.36
C VAL A 127 -5.65 -17.88 -6.11
N ASN A 128 -6.40 -17.12 -6.90
CA ASN A 128 -5.86 -15.98 -7.62
C ASN A 128 -5.34 -14.91 -6.66
N LYS A 129 -6.06 -14.63 -5.58
CA LYS A 129 -5.62 -13.70 -4.54
C LYS A 129 -4.30 -14.16 -3.91
N ALA A 130 -4.23 -15.42 -3.46
CA ALA A 130 -3.01 -15.97 -2.87
C ALA A 130 -1.80 -15.91 -3.83
N ILE A 131 -2.01 -16.18 -5.14
CA ILE A 131 -0.95 -16.05 -6.15
C ILE A 131 -0.49 -14.59 -6.28
N THR A 132 -1.42 -13.64 -6.32
CA THR A 132 -1.10 -12.21 -6.39
C THR A 132 -0.33 -11.75 -5.15
N ASP A 133 -0.83 -12.08 -3.96
CA ASP A 133 -0.20 -11.70 -2.69
C ASP A 133 1.25 -12.23 -2.61
N MET A 134 1.48 -13.50 -2.98
CA MET A 134 2.82 -14.09 -3.00
C MET A 134 3.74 -13.52 -4.09
N LEU A 135 3.19 -13.08 -5.23
CA LEU A 135 3.96 -12.39 -6.27
C LEU A 135 4.40 -11.01 -5.80
N GLU A 136 3.49 -10.26 -5.17
CA GLU A 136 3.79 -8.94 -4.60
C GLU A 136 4.82 -9.02 -3.48
N ALA A 137 4.74 -10.05 -2.64
CA ALA A 137 5.73 -10.35 -1.60
C ALA A 137 7.08 -10.91 -2.14
N ASN A 138 7.25 -11.06 -3.46
CA ASN A 138 8.42 -11.66 -4.09
C ASN A 138 8.79 -13.08 -3.59
N ILE A 139 7.82 -13.81 -3.02
CA ILE A 139 8.00 -15.20 -2.57
C ILE A 139 8.04 -16.15 -3.78
N ILE A 140 7.20 -15.89 -4.78
CA ILE A 140 7.16 -16.64 -6.03
C ILE A 140 7.47 -15.74 -7.22
N ARG A 141 7.82 -16.35 -8.35
CA ARG A 141 8.01 -15.66 -9.63
C ARG A 141 7.46 -16.47 -10.78
N ARG A 142 7.09 -15.78 -11.85
CA ARG A 142 6.74 -16.44 -13.11
C ARG A 142 7.97 -17.13 -13.68
N SER A 143 7.80 -18.34 -14.20
CA SER A 143 8.87 -19.12 -14.82
C SER A 143 8.32 -19.98 -15.96
N ASN A 144 9.19 -20.36 -16.88
CA ASN A 144 8.91 -21.36 -17.90
C ASN A 144 9.73 -22.61 -17.58
N SER A 145 9.09 -23.63 -17.00
CA SER A 145 9.76 -24.81 -16.46
C SER A 145 9.30 -26.10 -17.14
N ASN A 146 10.24 -27.05 -17.27
CA ASN A 146 9.91 -28.42 -17.68
C ASN A 146 9.28 -29.22 -16.53
N TYR A 147 9.36 -28.73 -15.29
CA TYR A 147 8.71 -29.29 -14.12
C TYR A 147 7.34 -28.62 -13.87
N SER A 148 6.33 -29.40 -13.50
CA SER A 148 5.01 -28.88 -13.12
C SER A 148 4.32 -29.84 -12.15
N SER A 149 3.83 -29.33 -11.03
CA SER A 149 3.01 -30.07 -10.06
C SER A 149 1.65 -29.38 -9.89
N PRO A 150 0.52 -30.10 -9.89
CA PRO A 150 -0.79 -29.51 -9.75
C PRO A 150 -1.04 -29.00 -8.31
N VAL A 151 -1.76 -27.89 -8.20
CA VAL A 151 -2.23 -27.37 -6.91
C VAL A 151 -3.43 -28.19 -6.42
N VAL A 152 -3.46 -28.48 -5.12
CA VAL A 152 -4.54 -29.21 -4.43
C VAL A 152 -5.40 -28.22 -3.66
N PHE A 153 -6.71 -28.45 -3.60
CA PHE A 153 -7.70 -27.54 -3.00
C PHE A 153 -8.52 -28.19 -1.90
#